data_AF-A0A1H1TFF8-F1
#
_entry.id   AF-A0A1H1TFF8-F1
#
_cell.length_a   1.000
_cell.length_b   1.000
_cell.length_c   1.000
_cell.angle_alpha   90.00
_cell.angle_beta   90.00
_cell.angle_gamma   90.00
#
_symmetry.space_group_name_H-M   'P 1'
#
loop_
_entity.id
_entity.type
_entity.pdbx_description
1 polymer ?
#
loop_
_entity_poly.entity_id
_entity_poly.type
_entity_poly.pdbx_seq_one_letter_code
_entity_poly.pdbx_strand_id
1 'polypeptide(L)'
;MRAPTHVIVRFIDDNREEFGVEPIIRALSATDAKIALSTYYAYKSRPESSRSIRDRQLRNTLRAIYDDNYSCYGARKLWAEINRRGDVGHVARCTA
;
A
#
# COMPACT_ATOMS: atom_id res chain seq x y z
N MET A 1 -16.68 14.90 -4.89
CA MET A 1 -15.21 14.64 -4.76
C MET A 1 -14.99 13.20 -5.21
N ARG A 2 -14.02 12.92 -6.08
CA ARG A 2 -13.84 11.54 -6.58
C ARG A 2 -13.28 10.62 -5.50
N ALA A 3 -13.92 9.47 -5.27
CA ALA A 3 -13.44 8.49 -4.32
C ALA A 3 -12.08 7.87 -4.75
N PRO A 4 -11.19 7.51 -3.82
CA PRO A 4 -9.93 6.85 -4.15
C PRO A 4 -10.16 5.49 -4.83
N THR A 5 -9.40 5.18 -5.89
CA THR A 5 -9.57 3.94 -6.67
C THR A 5 -9.55 2.68 -5.83
N HIS A 6 -8.67 2.60 -4.82
CA HIS A 6 -8.56 1.42 -3.95
C HIS A 6 -9.83 1.15 -3.13
N VAL A 7 -10.55 2.21 -2.72
CA VAL A 7 -11.81 2.08 -1.98
C VAL A 7 -12.90 1.52 -2.89
N ILE A 8 -12.98 2.04 -4.13
CA ILE A 8 -13.94 1.59 -5.14
C ILE A 8 -13.68 0.12 -5.49
N VAL A 9 -12.41 -0.24 -5.74
CA VAL A 9 -12.05 -1.63 -6.07
C VAL A 9 -12.36 -2.58 -4.91
N ARG A 10 -12.08 -2.19 -3.67
CA ARG A 10 -12.43 -3.00 -2.49
C ARG A 10 -13.94 -3.22 -2.40
N PHE A 11 -14.74 -2.17 -2.56
CA PHE A 11 -16.19 -2.30 -2.57
C PHE A 11 -16.68 -3.27 -3.66
N ILE A 12 -16.11 -3.23 -4.87
CA ILE A 12 -16.43 -4.18 -5.94
C ILE A 12 -16.01 -5.59 -5.54
N ASP A 13 -14.80 -5.78 -4.98
CA ASP A 13 -14.31 -7.08 -4.54
C ASP A 13 -15.19 -7.70 -3.42
N ASP A 14 -15.69 -6.88 -2.49
CA ASP A 14 -16.53 -7.34 -1.38
C ASP A 14 -17.93 -7.79 -1.85
N ASN A 15 -18.40 -7.31 -3.00
CA ASN A 15 -19.77 -7.51 -3.49
C ASN A 15 -19.84 -8.34 -4.79
N ARG A 16 -18.70 -8.68 -5.40
CA ARG A 16 -18.64 -9.35 -6.72
C ARG A 16 -19.24 -10.76 -6.73
N GLU A 17 -19.24 -11.45 -5.58
CA GLU A 17 -19.78 -12.83 -5.50
C GLU A 17 -21.30 -12.84 -5.60
N GLU A 18 -21.96 -11.82 -5.05
CA GLU A 18 -23.42 -11.71 -5.04
C GLU A 18 -23.95 -11.07 -6.33
N PHE A 19 -23.32 -9.99 -6.81
CA PHE A 19 -23.88 -9.18 -7.91
C PHE A 19 -23.09 -9.26 -9.22
N GLY A 20 -21.85 -9.79 -9.19
CA GLY A 20 -20.93 -9.71 -10.32
C GLY A 20 -20.34 -8.31 -10.54
N VAL A 21 -19.22 -8.23 -11.26
CA VAL A 21 -18.44 -6.99 -11.42
C VAL A 21 -19.14 -5.96 -12.33
N GLU A 22 -19.67 -6.39 -13.47
CA GLU A 22 -20.29 -5.49 -14.44
C GLU A 22 -21.56 -4.79 -13.91
N PRO A 23 -22.49 -5.48 -13.23
CA PRO A 23 -23.67 -4.83 -12.64
C PRO A 23 -23.30 -3.77 -11.61
N ILE A 24 -22.31 -4.03 -10.75
CA ILE A 24 -21.81 -3.07 -9.77
C ILE A 24 -21.23 -1.83 -10.47
N ILE A 25 -20.39 -2.03 -11.50
CA ILE A 25 -19.80 -0.91 -12.24
C ILE A 25 -20.88 -0.06 -12.94
N ARG A 26 -21.93 -0.68 -13.49
CA ARG A 26 -23.07 0.04 -14.06
C ARG A 26 -23.77 0.89 -13.00
N ALA A 27 -24.03 0.35 -11.80
CA ALA A 27 -24.64 1.09 -10.71
C ALA A 27 -23.77 2.28 -10.24
N LEU A 28 -22.44 2.09 -10.17
CA LEU A 28 -21.51 3.14 -9.75
C LEU A 28 -21.36 4.28 -10.78
N SER A 29 -21.77 4.07 -12.03
CA SER A 29 -21.56 5.03 -13.13
C SER A 29 -22.23 6.39 -12.94
N ALA A 30 -23.33 6.44 -12.17
CA ALA A 30 -24.09 7.63 -11.84
C ALA A 30 -23.63 8.32 -10.54
N THR A 31 -22.58 7.81 -9.89
CA THR A 31 -22.08 8.29 -8.59
C THR A 31 -20.67 8.88 -8.72
N ASP A 32 -20.20 9.54 -7.66
CA ASP A 32 -18.81 10.00 -7.52
C ASP A 32 -17.77 8.84 -7.48
N ALA A 33 -18.23 7.59 -7.42
CA ALA A 33 -17.41 6.37 -7.43
C ALA A 33 -17.32 5.69 -8.81
N LYS A 34 -17.60 6.42 -9.90
CA LYS A 34 -17.47 5.92 -11.28
C LYS A 34 -16.06 5.35 -11.56
N ILE A 35 -16.03 4.12 -12.07
CA ILE A 35 -14.82 3.40 -12.50
C ILE A 35 -15.10 2.64 -13.80
N ALA A 36 -14.11 2.51 -14.68
CA ALA A 36 -14.23 1.70 -15.89
C ALA A 36 -13.82 0.24 -15.62
N LEU A 37 -14.42 -0.71 -16.33
CA LEU A 37 -14.10 -2.14 -16.23
C LEU A 37 -12.60 -2.43 -16.47
N SER A 38 -12.03 -1.80 -17.50
CA SER A 38 -10.59 -1.89 -17.80
C SER A 38 -9.72 -1.35 -16.66
N THR A 39 -10.17 -0.30 -15.96
CA THR A 39 -9.46 0.27 -14.81
C THR A 39 -9.50 -0.66 -13.60
N TYR A 40 -10.63 -1.32 -13.35
CA TYR A 40 -10.76 -2.33 -12.30
C TYR A 40 -9.78 -3.49 -12.51
N TYR A 41 -9.80 -4.11 -13.70
CA TYR A 41 -8.89 -5.22 -13.98
C TYR A 41 -7.43 -4.78 -14.05
N ALA A 42 -7.14 -3.59 -14.60
CA ALA A 42 -5.78 -3.04 -14.58
C ALA A 42 -5.29 -2.76 -13.15
N TYR A 43 -6.17 -2.36 -12.24
CA TYR A 43 -5.81 -2.19 -10.83
C TYR A 43 -5.47 -3.55 -10.19
N LYS A 44 -6.27 -4.59 -10.46
CA LYS A 44 -6.08 -5.94 -9.92
C LYS A 44 -4.84 -6.64 -10.48
N SER A 45 -4.50 -6.38 -11.75
CA SER A 45 -3.34 -7.01 -12.40
C SER A 45 -2.02 -6.29 -12.16
N ARG A 46 -2.06 -5.05 -11.65
CA ARG A 46 -0.84 -4.27 -11.41
C ARG A 46 0.03 -5.00 -10.38
N PRO A 47 1.27 -5.38 -10.77
CA PRO A 47 2.22 -5.86 -9.78
C PRO A 47 2.55 -4.73 -8.80
N GLU A 48 2.99 -5.11 -7.61
CA GLU A 48 3.46 -4.15 -6.65
C GLU A 48 4.66 -3.39 -7.21
N SER A 49 4.68 -2.07 -7.05
CA SER A 49 5.80 -1.26 -7.51
C SER A 49 7.07 -1.63 -6.75
N SER A 50 8.24 -1.52 -7.39
CA SER A 50 9.53 -1.75 -6.75
C SER A 50 9.69 -0.91 -5.47
N ARG A 51 9.11 0.29 -5.44
CA ARG A 51 9.05 1.13 -4.24
C ARG A 51 8.21 0.50 -3.12
N SER A 52 7.02 -0.01 -3.42
CA SER A 52 6.15 -0.66 -2.43
C SER A 52 6.79 -1.90 -1.83
N ILE A 53 7.47 -2.70 -2.67
CA ILE A 53 8.23 -3.88 -2.24
C ILE A 53 9.37 -3.45 -1.30
N ARG A 54 10.17 -2.46 -1.71
CA ARG A 54 11.26 -1.91 -0.88
C ARG A 54 10.74 -1.35 0.44
N ASP A 55 9.64 -0.60 0.42
CA ASP A 55 9.03 -0.03 1.62
C ASP A 55 8.54 -1.12 2.58
N ARG A 56 8.00 -2.24 2.07
CA ARG A 56 7.61 -3.38 2.91
C ARG A 56 8.83 -4.03 3.58
N GLN A 57 9.87 -4.31 2.81
CA GLN A 57 11.13 -4.85 3.34
C GLN A 57 11.70 -3.93 4.42
N LEU A 58 11.74 -2.62 4.13
CA LEU A 58 12.23 -1.60 5.05
C LEU A 58 11.41 -1.56 6.35
N ARG A 59 10.07 -1.59 6.27
CA ARG A 59 9.20 -1.61 7.46
C ARG A 59 9.44 -2.85 8.33
N ASN A 60 9.62 -4.02 7.70
CA ASN A 60 9.88 -5.26 8.42
C ASN A 60 11.22 -5.22 9.16
N THR A 61 12.28 -4.77 8.49
CA THR A 61 13.61 -4.60 9.13
C THR A 61 13.56 -3.58 10.26
N LEU A 62 12.89 -2.43 10.07
CA LEU A 62 12.73 -1.43 11.12
C LEU A 62 11.94 -1.96 12.32
N ARG A 63 10.92 -2.78 12.09
CA ARG A 63 10.14 -3.44 13.16
C ARG A 63 11.02 -4.39 13.96
N ALA A 64 11.78 -5.25 13.29
CA ALA A 64 12.71 -6.17 13.95
C ALA A 64 13.72 -5.41 14.82
N ILE A 65 14.35 -4.36 14.29
CA ILE A 65 15.28 -3.52 15.06
C ILE A 65 14.58 -2.88 16.27
N TYR A 66 13.35 -2.39 16.09
CA TYR A 66 12.59 -1.76 17.17
C TYR A 66 12.31 -2.77 18.30
N ASP A 67 11.88 -3.98 17.95
CA ASP A 67 11.55 -5.03 18.90
C ASP A 67 12.82 -5.57 19.59
N ASP A 68 13.92 -5.79 18.85
CA ASP A 68 15.24 -6.18 19.38
C ASP A 68 15.77 -5.19 20.44
N ASN A 69 15.43 -3.92 20.29
CA ASN A 69 15.87 -2.83 21.18
C ASN A 69 14.81 -2.45 22.21
N TYR A 70 13.97 -3.41 22.61
CA TYR A 70 12.94 -3.26 23.64
C TYR A 70 11.98 -2.10 23.36
N SER A 71 11.70 -1.80 22.09
CA SER A 71 10.86 -0.68 21.70
C SER A 71 11.38 0.71 22.13
N CYS A 72 12.63 0.84 22.57
CA CYS A 72 13.21 2.09 23.08
C CYS A 72 13.77 3.00 21.97
N TYR A 73 13.92 2.47 20.75
CA TYR A 73 14.51 3.22 19.64
C TYR A 73 13.45 4.05 18.91
N GLY A 74 13.50 5.37 19.11
CA GLY A 74 12.77 6.30 18.25
C GLY A 74 13.36 6.41 16.84
N ALA A 75 12.68 7.16 15.96
CA ALA A 75 13.00 7.26 14.53
C ALA A 75 14.48 7.59 14.21
N ARG A 76 15.14 8.44 15.01
CA ARG A 76 16.57 8.76 14.83
C ARG A 76 17.48 7.56 15.09
N LYS A 77 17.23 6.81 16.16
CA LYS A 77 18.03 5.63 16.51
C LYS A 77 17.78 4.49 15.53
N LEU A 78 16.52 4.27 15.14
CA LEU A 78 16.18 3.29 14.11
C LEU A 78 16.86 3.58 12.77
N TRP A 79 16.86 4.85 12.33
CA TRP A 79 17.53 5.27 11.09
C TRP A 79 19.06 5.06 11.15
N ALA A 80 19.69 5.38 12.27
CA ALA A 80 21.12 5.14 12.44
C ALA A 80 21.44 3.64 12.45
N GLU A 81 20.63 2.86 13.17
CA GLU A 81 20.82 1.43 13.35
C GLU A 81 20.60 0.64 12.06
N ILE A 82 19.56 0.94 11.28
CA ILE A 82 19.30 0.24 10.01
C ILE A 82 20.40 0.50 8.98
N ASN A 83 20.95 1.72 8.94
CA ASN A 83 22.07 2.05 8.08
C ASN A 83 23.39 1.42 8.58
N ARG A 84 23.53 1.21 9.90
CA ARG A 84 24.68 0.52 10.49
C ARG A 84 24.67 -0.98 10.18
N ARG A 85 23.50 -1.64 10.20
CA ARG A 85 23.37 -3.06 9.85
C ARG A 85 23.58 -3.32 8.36
N GLY A 86 23.10 -2.41 7.50
CA GLY A 86 23.34 -2.47 6.05
C GLY A 86 22.47 -3.46 5.28
N ASP A 87 21.59 -4.21 5.95
CA ASP A 87 20.77 -5.31 5.39
C ASP A 87 19.90 -4.90 4.17
N VAL A 88 19.49 -3.63 4.10
CA VAL A 88 18.60 -3.10 3.06
C VAL A 88 19.25 -1.98 2.22
N GLY A 89 20.57 -1.86 2.32
CA GLY A 89 21.35 -0.75 1.78
C GLY A 89 21.04 0.59 2.46
N HIS A 90 21.60 1.68 1.93
CA HIS A 90 21.44 3.01 2.53
C HIS A 90 19.98 3.49 2.46
N VAL A 91 19.45 3.89 3.61
CA VAL A 91 18.10 4.46 3.79
C VAL A 91 18.21 5.98 3.90
N ALA A 92 17.73 6.68 2.87
CA ALA A 92 17.64 8.14 2.89
C ALA A 92 16.60 8.61 3.91
N ARG A 93 16.84 9.79 4.50
CA ARG A 93 15.90 10.48 5.39
C ARG A 93 15.63 11.85 4.81
N CYS A 94 14.36 12.20 4.60
CA CYS A 94 13.99 13.56 4.21
C CYS A 94 14.36 14.52 5.35
N THR A 95 15.08 15.58 5.03
CA THR A 95 15.22 16.75 5.89
C THR A 95 13.91 17.53 5.80
N ALA A 96 13.32 17.84 6.95
CA ALA A 96 12.19 18.75 7.05
C ALA A 96 12.67 20.20 6.88
#